data_AF-A0A975A5F1-F1
#
_entry.id   AF-A0A975A5F1-F1
#
_cell.length_a   1.000
_cell.length_b   1.000
_cell.length_c   1.000
_cell.angle_alpha   90.00
_cell.angle_beta   90.00
_cell.angle_gamma   90.00
#
_symmetry.space_group_name_H-M   'P 1'
#
loop_
_entity.id
_entity.type
_entity.pdbx_description
1 polymer ?
#
loop_
_entity_poly.entity_id
_entity_poly.type
_entity_poly.pdbx_seq_one_letter_code
_entity_poly.pdbx_strand_id
1 'polypeptide(L)'
;MTHLAAGGPRANASQRRRATAEAVETALRTRPDEPLPLAALYEAAFDLVDFVPTENDVSLAARALVTTRENFFRVGQGAYAWAPDGTPPPPPPPARVVAMMELRRSGRTLDEIGKVFGITRERVRQLMRKHGGPDAASVRQAQIERNRSEEHAHGMSVSAAIRDVLADMNPRSVEEVATLTGIASEDIARCWPDDLAHLRLWAATAPENRWSDEEIMDAMRAAAVYEYPLTSKAYTALLAVGQITGPSVPRIGQRYGSWTAACEAAGVEPGRTVRSHYQSKWSDKDIADIVRQYLLDPSAPNSAHRFDEWRRVNVPDGPSFQTVRNRFGSWTEAKRRALKPTGSEDE
;
A
#
# COMPACT_ATOMS: atom_id res chain seq x y z
N MET A 1 66.46 -22.24 0.24
CA MET A 1 66.87 -22.68 -1.10
C MET A 1 65.62 -22.68 -1.97
N THR A 2 65.07 -21.55 -2.42
CA THR A 2 65.62 -20.46 -3.25
C THR A 2 66.08 -20.94 -4.64
N HIS A 3 65.14 -20.97 -5.59
CA HIS A 3 65.35 -20.90 -7.04
C HIS A 3 64.11 -20.17 -7.59
N LEU A 4 64.06 -18.84 -7.67
CA LEU A 4 64.66 -17.96 -8.69
C LEU A 4 64.45 -18.42 -10.14
N ALA A 5 63.37 -17.89 -10.71
CA ALA A 5 63.24 -17.27 -12.03
C ALA A 5 63.79 -18.01 -13.26
N ALA A 6 62.87 -18.64 -14.02
CA ALA A 6 63.05 -18.86 -15.45
C ALA A 6 62.41 -17.68 -16.20
N GLY A 7 63.23 -16.67 -16.53
CA GLY A 7 62.82 -15.59 -17.41
C GLY A 7 62.69 -16.10 -18.84
N GLY A 8 61.45 -16.17 -19.34
CA GLY A 8 61.20 -16.32 -20.78
C GLY A 8 61.87 -15.20 -21.59
N PRO A 9 62.18 -15.42 -22.88
CA PRO A 9 62.89 -14.44 -23.69
C PRO A 9 62.14 -13.12 -23.66
N ARG A 10 62.76 -12.08 -23.08
CA ARG A 10 62.23 -10.72 -23.11
C ARG A 10 62.03 -10.33 -24.57
N ALA A 11 60.77 -10.31 -25.02
CA ALA A 11 60.41 -9.88 -26.36
C ALA A 11 61.11 -8.56 -26.68
N ASN A 12 61.78 -8.49 -27.83
CA ASN A 12 62.51 -7.29 -28.24
C ASN A 12 61.53 -6.11 -28.37
N ALA A 13 61.99 -4.87 -28.20
CA ALA A 13 61.15 -3.67 -28.17
C ALA A 13 60.20 -3.57 -29.38
N SER A 14 60.63 -4.05 -30.55
CA SER A 14 59.79 -4.11 -31.76
C SER A 14 58.65 -5.14 -31.65
N GLN A 15 58.87 -6.29 -31.01
CA GLN A 15 57.85 -7.32 -30.83
C GLN A 15 56.79 -6.85 -29.82
N ARG A 16 57.22 -6.18 -28.74
CA ARG A 16 56.30 -5.59 -27.75
C ARG A 16 55.40 -4.53 -28.38
N ARG A 17 55.97 -3.61 -29.17
CA ARG A 17 55.17 -2.59 -29.90
C ARG A 17 54.15 -3.20 -30.85
N ARG A 18 54.52 -4.28 -31.56
CA ARG A 18 53.59 -5.00 -32.44
C ARG A 18 52.46 -5.65 -31.65
N ALA A 19 52.78 -6.35 -30.56
CA ALA A 19 51.77 -6.96 -29.68
C ALA A 19 50.83 -5.90 -29.07
N THR A 20 51.35 -4.74 -28.66
CA THR A 20 50.52 -3.61 -28.20
C THR A 20 49.59 -3.11 -29.30
N ALA A 21 50.04 -3.01 -30.56
CA ALA A 21 49.19 -2.58 -31.66
C ALA A 21 48.05 -3.58 -31.97
N GLU A 22 48.35 -4.89 -31.95
CA GLU A 22 47.37 -5.96 -32.11
C GLU A 22 46.35 -5.99 -30.96
N ALA A 23 46.81 -5.73 -29.72
CA ALA A 23 45.94 -5.61 -28.56
C ALA A 23 45.03 -4.38 -28.62
N VAL A 24 45.56 -3.21 -29.02
CA VAL A 24 44.76 -1.98 -29.21
C VAL A 24 43.69 -2.17 -30.28
N GLU A 25 44.03 -2.83 -31.39
CA GLU A 25 43.05 -3.15 -32.43
C GLU A 25 41.96 -4.10 -31.89
N THR A 26 42.35 -5.17 -31.20
CA THR A 26 41.43 -6.12 -30.59
C THR A 26 40.49 -5.42 -29.62
N ALA A 27 41.02 -4.58 -28.72
CA ALA A 27 40.23 -3.83 -27.75
C ALA A 27 39.15 -2.97 -28.42
N LEU A 28 39.48 -2.25 -29.49
CA LEU A 28 38.52 -1.43 -30.23
C LEU A 28 37.49 -2.27 -31.00
N ARG A 29 37.89 -3.41 -31.58
CA ARG A 29 36.96 -4.29 -32.30
C ARG A 29 35.99 -5.04 -31.40
N THR A 30 36.40 -5.37 -30.17
CA THR A 30 35.52 -6.02 -29.18
C THR A 30 34.41 -5.11 -28.67
N ARG A 31 34.55 -3.79 -28.87
CA ARG A 31 33.57 -2.76 -28.47
C ARG A 31 33.22 -1.89 -29.69
N PRO A 32 32.49 -2.45 -30.67
CA PRO A 32 32.10 -1.69 -31.86
C PRO A 32 31.26 -0.47 -31.47
N ASP A 33 31.46 0.63 -32.19
CA ASP A 33 30.74 1.89 -32.03
C ASP A 33 30.89 2.60 -30.66
N GLU A 34 31.79 2.10 -29.80
CA GLU A 34 32.07 2.67 -28.48
C GLU A 34 33.39 3.49 -28.50
N PRO A 35 33.35 4.82 -28.34
CA PRO A 35 34.57 5.62 -28.22
C PRO A 35 35.28 5.39 -26.89
N LEU A 36 36.49 4.84 -26.94
CA LEU A 36 37.33 4.61 -25.76
C LEU A 36 38.34 5.76 -25.58
N PRO A 37 38.33 6.49 -24.46
CA PRO A 37 39.41 7.39 -24.09
C PRO A 37 40.75 6.66 -23.98
N LEU A 38 41.87 7.37 -24.18
CA LEU A 38 43.21 6.76 -24.11
C LEU A 38 43.45 5.94 -22.83
N ALA A 39 42.99 6.42 -21.67
CA ALA A 39 43.11 5.69 -20.41
C ALA A 39 42.34 4.36 -20.42
N ALA A 40 41.09 4.35 -20.88
CA ALA A 40 40.29 3.13 -20.97
C ALA A 40 40.83 2.15 -22.04
N LEU A 41 41.39 2.70 -23.12
CA LEU A 41 42.05 1.92 -24.15
C LEU A 41 43.38 1.32 -23.66
N TYR A 42 44.09 2.04 -22.78
CA TYR A 42 45.29 1.53 -22.11
C TYR A 42 44.94 0.35 -21.20
N GLU A 43 43.93 0.47 -20.33
CA GLU A 43 43.48 -0.63 -19.47
C GLU A 43 43.06 -1.85 -20.31
N ALA A 44 42.27 -1.63 -21.36
CA ALA A 44 41.82 -2.71 -22.23
C ALA A 44 42.99 -3.39 -23.00
N ALA A 45 43.99 -2.62 -23.43
CA ALA A 45 45.18 -3.18 -24.07
C ALA A 45 46.08 -3.90 -23.07
N PHE A 46 46.19 -3.39 -21.83
CA PHE A 46 46.93 -4.00 -20.74
C PHE A 46 46.42 -5.41 -20.42
N ASP A 47 45.09 -5.59 -20.35
CA ASP A 47 44.46 -6.90 -20.11
C ASP A 47 44.71 -7.93 -21.23
N LEU A 48 45.12 -7.48 -22.41
CA LEU A 48 45.32 -8.31 -23.60
C LEU A 48 46.79 -8.68 -23.88
N VAL A 49 47.74 -8.17 -23.08
CA VAL A 49 49.17 -8.47 -23.25
C VAL A 49 49.82 -8.96 -21.96
N ASP A 50 50.78 -9.88 -22.06
CA ASP A 50 51.51 -10.43 -20.91
C ASP A 50 52.61 -9.49 -20.34
N PHE A 51 52.56 -8.19 -20.65
CA PHE A 51 53.52 -7.20 -20.22
C PHE A 51 52.85 -5.84 -20.04
N VAL A 52 53.45 -4.95 -19.25
CA VAL A 52 52.96 -3.57 -19.12
C VAL A 52 53.30 -2.79 -20.40
N PRO A 53 52.32 -2.41 -21.26
CA PRO A 53 52.58 -1.54 -22.40
C PRO A 53 52.81 -0.10 -21.90
N THR A 54 53.45 0.76 -22.69
CA THR A 54 53.53 2.19 -22.33
C THR A 54 52.32 2.92 -22.89
N GLU A 55 51.82 3.93 -22.17
CA GLU A 55 50.70 4.77 -22.65
C GLU A 55 51.04 5.45 -24.00
N ASN A 56 52.32 5.77 -24.23
CA ASN A 56 52.81 6.30 -25.50
C ASN A 56 52.74 5.26 -26.63
N ASP A 57 53.12 4.00 -26.40
CA ASP A 57 53.00 2.94 -27.41
C ASP A 57 51.53 2.67 -27.76
N VAL A 58 50.62 2.67 -26.77
CA VAL A 58 49.16 2.56 -26.98
C VAL A 58 48.64 3.74 -27.80
N SER A 59 49.05 4.98 -27.46
CA SER A 59 48.65 6.19 -28.19
C SER A 59 49.14 6.18 -29.64
N LEU A 60 50.39 5.78 -29.87
CA LEU A 60 50.96 5.68 -31.21
C LEU A 60 50.27 4.58 -32.04
N ALA A 61 50.00 3.43 -31.44
CA ALA A 61 49.26 2.35 -32.10
C ALA A 61 47.85 2.79 -32.50
N ALA A 62 47.11 3.45 -31.59
CA ALA A 62 45.77 3.94 -31.87
C ALA A 62 45.75 4.99 -33.00
N ARG A 63 46.72 5.93 -33.00
CA ARG A 63 46.88 6.91 -34.10
C ARG A 63 47.20 6.22 -35.42
N ALA A 64 48.09 5.22 -35.40
CA ALA A 64 48.46 4.47 -36.58
C ALA A 64 47.24 3.76 -37.18
N LEU A 65 46.39 3.13 -36.37
CA LEU A 65 45.16 2.46 -36.84
C LEU A 65 44.22 3.43 -37.55
N VAL A 66 43.97 4.61 -36.98
CA VAL A 66 43.13 5.65 -37.60
C VAL A 66 43.68 6.09 -38.97
N THR A 67 45.01 6.09 -39.15
CA THR A 67 45.63 6.48 -40.42
C THR A 67 45.78 5.35 -41.44
N THR A 68 45.86 4.09 -40.98
CA THR A 68 46.27 2.94 -41.82
C THR A 68 45.16 1.95 -42.09
N ARG A 69 44.06 1.97 -41.33
CA ARG A 69 42.95 1.02 -41.47
C ARG A 69 41.63 1.75 -41.61
N GLU A 70 40.77 1.21 -42.47
CA GLU A 70 39.40 1.70 -42.63
C GLU A 70 38.59 1.48 -41.36
N ASN A 71 37.58 2.32 -41.16
CA ASN A 71 36.60 2.20 -40.07
C ASN A 71 37.15 2.45 -38.65
N PHE A 72 38.40 2.92 -38.51
CA PHE A 72 38.94 3.41 -37.24
C PHE A 72 38.88 4.93 -37.19
N PHE A 73 38.30 5.46 -36.11
CA PHE A 73 38.06 6.89 -35.98
C PHE A 73 38.68 7.44 -34.70
N ARG A 74 39.25 8.65 -34.80
CA ARG A 74 39.53 9.47 -33.63
C ARG A 74 38.30 10.31 -33.32
N VAL A 75 37.77 10.17 -32.12
CA VAL A 75 36.51 10.79 -31.69
C VAL A 75 36.78 11.79 -30.57
N GLY A 76 36.43 13.06 -30.79
CA GLY A 76 36.56 14.13 -29.78
C GLY A 76 38.00 14.39 -29.30
N GLN A 77 38.17 14.70 -28.00
CA GLN A 77 39.47 15.03 -27.39
C GLN A 77 40.30 13.77 -27.03
N GLY A 78 40.54 12.89 -28.00
CA GLY A 78 41.48 11.77 -27.85
C GLY A 78 40.88 10.42 -27.48
N ALA A 79 39.59 10.20 -27.77
CA ALA A 79 39.03 8.86 -27.80
C ALA A 79 39.22 8.21 -29.18
N TYR A 80 39.21 6.89 -29.21
CA TYR A 80 39.34 6.09 -30.43
C TYR A 80 38.19 5.09 -30.48
N ALA A 81 37.65 4.85 -31.67
CA ALA A 81 36.57 3.90 -31.89
C ALA A 81 36.80 3.12 -33.18
N TRP A 82 36.22 1.92 -33.24
CA TRP A 82 36.04 1.19 -34.48
C TRP A 82 34.54 1.06 -34.76
N ALA A 83 34.10 1.41 -35.96
CA ALA A 83 32.70 1.35 -36.36
C ALA A 83 32.52 0.47 -37.59
N PRO A 84 31.92 -0.72 -37.49
CA PRO A 84 31.83 -1.68 -38.58
C PRO A 84 31.09 -1.15 -39.81
N ASP A 85 30.15 -0.23 -39.61
CA ASP A 85 29.34 0.40 -40.66
C ASP A 85 30.05 1.58 -41.36
N GLY A 86 31.25 1.97 -40.89
CA GLY A 86 32.01 3.10 -41.39
C GLY A 86 31.50 4.47 -40.93
N THR A 87 30.52 4.52 -40.03
CA THR A 87 30.00 5.77 -39.48
C THR A 87 30.74 6.12 -38.18
N PRO A 88 31.40 7.29 -38.08
CA PRO A 88 32.08 7.65 -36.85
C PRO A 88 31.07 7.81 -35.69
N PRO A 89 31.29 7.12 -34.55
CA PRO A 89 30.37 7.20 -33.43
C PRO A 89 30.39 8.60 -32.81
N PRO A 90 29.27 9.06 -32.23
CA PRO A 90 29.21 10.39 -31.64
C PRO A 90 30.22 10.52 -30.49
N PRO A 91 30.80 11.71 -30.27
CA PRO A 91 31.75 11.90 -29.20
C PRO A 91 31.11 11.64 -27.83
N PRO A 92 31.85 10.99 -26.91
CA PRO A 92 31.34 10.70 -25.59
C PRO A 92 30.97 12.03 -24.90
N PRO A 93 29.85 12.07 -24.15
CA PRO A 93 29.45 13.27 -23.45
C PRO A 93 30.56 13.73 -22.49
N PRO A 94 30.87 15.03 -22.44
CA PRO A 94 31.77 15.55 -21.43
C PRO A 94 31.29 15.19 -20.02
N ALA A 95 32.19 14.95 -19.07
CA ALA A 95 31.84 14.58 -17.69
C ALA A 95 30.80 15.52 -17.05
N ARG A 96 30.91 16.82 -17.34
CA ARG A 96 29.92 17.84 -16.93
C ARG A 96 28.51 17.56 -17.48
N VAL A 97 28.39 17.10 -18.72
CA VAL A 97 27.10 16.75 -19.36
C VAL A 97 26.55 15.46 -18.76
N VAL A 98 27.41 14.48 -18.45
CA VAL A 98 26.99 13.26 -17.74
C VAL A 98 26.37 13.61 -16.38
N ALA A 99 27.00 14.48 -15.60
CA ALA A 99 26.44 14.96 -14.33
C ALA A 99 25.08 15.67 -14.49
N MET A 100 24.90 16.44 -15.58
CA MET A 100 23.60 17.04 -15.90
C MET A 100 22.53 15.99 -16.23
N MET A 101 22.90 14.90 -16.92
CA MET A 101 21.99 13.80 -17.23
C MET A 101 21.54 13.06 -15.97
N GLU A 102 22.45 12.81 -15.03
CA GLU A 102 22.11 12.17 -13.74
C GLU A 102 21.13 13.01 -12.94
N LEU A 103 21.36 14.32 -12.83
CA LEU A 103 20.42 15.24 -12.17
C LEU A 103 19.07 15.28 -12.89
N ARG A 104 19.06 15.08 -14.21
CA ARG A 104 17.82 14.99 -14.98
C ARG A 104 17.06 13.69 -14.67
N ARG A 105 17.76 12.56 -14.56
CA ARG A 105 17.20 11.25 -14.16
C ARG A 105 16.64 11.28 -12.74
N SER A 106 17.25 12.06 -11.86
CA SER A 106 16.75 12.27 -10.49
C SER A 106 15.50 13.15 -10.42
N GLY A 107 14.99 13.64 -11.55
CA GLY A 107 13.74 14.41 -11.63
C GLY A 107 13.92 15.93 -11.73
N ARG A 108 15.14 16.48 -11.64
CA ARG A 108 15.33 17.94 -11.72
C ARG A 108 14.95 18.48 -13.10
N THR A 109 14.41 19.69 -13.11
CA THR A 109 14.06 20.41 -14.34
C THR A 109 15.31 20.95 -15.03
N LEU A 110 15.21 21.20 -16.34
CA LEU A 110 16.31 21.81 -17.11
C LEU A 110 16.73 23.19 -16.58
N ASP A 111 15.81 23.92 -15.95
CA ASP A 111 16.09 25.23 -15.34
C ASP A 111 16.93 25.10 -14.07
N GLU A 112 16.55 24.18 -13.17
CA GLU A 112 17.32 23.90 -11.95
C GLU A 112 18.72 23.38 -12.27
N ILE A 113 18.83 22.50 -13.27
CA ILE A 113 20.12 22.03 -13.77
C ILE A 113 20.93 23.22 -14.31
N GLY A 114 20.30 24.12 -15.07
CA GLY A 114 20.94 25.33 -15.57
C GLY A 114 21.54 26.18 -14.46
N LYS A 115 20.77 26.42 -13.39
CA LYS A 115 21.23 27.16 -12.19
C LYS A 115 22.43 26.50 -11.51
N VAL A 116 22.39 25.18 -11.30
CA VAL A 116 23.49 24.42 -10.68
C VAL A 116 24.79 24.55 -11.46
N PHE A 117 24.73 24.52 -12.79
CA PHE A 117 25.92 24.58 -13.64
C PHE A 117 26.23 25.98 -14.18
N GLY A 118 25.49 27.03 -13.79
CA GLY A 118 25.70 28.39 -14.29
C GLY A 118 25.49 28.55 -15.80
N ILE A 119 24.55 27.80 -16.40
CA ILE A 119 24.20 27.90 -17.83
C ILE A 119 22.69 28.06 -18.01
N THR A 120 22.28 28.56 -19.17
CA THR A 120 20.86 28.76 -19.46
C THR A 120 20.13 27.41 -19.63
N ARG A 121 18.84 27.39 -19.29
CA ARG A 121 17.93 26.25 -19.55
C ARG A 121 18.02 25.75 -21.00
N GLU A 122 18.06 26.66 -21.96
CA GLU A 122 18.14 26.34 -23.38
C GLU A 122 19.47 25.65 -23.72
N ARG A 123 20.57 26.06 -23.08
CA ARG A 123 21.85 25.39 -23.25
C ARG A 123 21.83 23.96 -22.72
N VAL A 124 21.20 23.72 -21.56
CA VAL A 124 21.02 22.37 -21.01
C VAL A 124 20.21 21.51 -21.99
N ARG A 125 19.10 22.03 -22.53
CA ARG A 125 18.26 21.33 -23.52
C ARG A 125 19.06 20.90 -24.75
N GLN A 126 19.88 21.80 -25.30
CA GLN A 126 20.74 21.51 -26.44
C GLN A 126 21.76 20.40 -26.12
N LEU A 127 22.37 20.42 -24.92
CA LEU A 127 23.31 19.40 -24.48
C LEU A 127 22.63 18.03 -24.31
N MET A 128 21.43 17.98 -23.72
CA MET A 128 20.65 16.75 -23.60
C MET A 128 20.34 16.17 -24.98
N ARG A 129 19.82 16.98 -25.92
CA ARG A 129 19.51 16.52 -27.29
C ARG A 129 20.77 16.04 -28.02
N LYS A 130 21.90 16.73 -27.86
CA LYS A 130 23.15 16.39 -28.55
C LYS A 130 23.75 15.06 -28.08
N HIS A 131 23.59 14.74 -26.79
CA HIS A 131 24.25 13.59 -26.17
C HIS A 131 23.27 12.49 -25.72
N GLY A 132 22.00 12.52 -26.15
CA GLY A 132 21.03 11.47 -25.84
C GLY A 132 20.53 11.46 -24.38
N GLY A 133 20.43 12.63 -23.75
CA GLY A 133 19.93 12.77 -22.38
C GLY A 133 18.42 12.51 -22.25
N PRO A 134 17.92 12.24 -21.03
CA PRO A 134 16.51 11.92 -20.79
C PRO A 134 15.59 13.07 -21.23
N ASP A 135 14.55 12.74 -21.97
CA ASP A 135 13.56 13.71 -22.43
C ASP A 135 12.55 14.09 -21.32
N ALA A 136 11.55 14.90 -21.66
CA ALA A 136 10.52 15.30 -20.70
C ALA A 136 9.54 14.16 -20.36
N ALA A 137 9.23 13.31 -21.33
CA ALA A 137 8.22 12.26 -21.20
C ALA A 137 8.74 11.11 -20.32
N SER A 138 9.96 10.62 -20.60
CA SER A 138 10.65 9.58 -19.83
C SER A 138 10.83 9.96 -18.37
N VAL A 139 11.28 11.19 -18.09
CA VAL A 139 11.44 11.65 -16.69
C VAL A 139 10.09 11.76 -15.98
N ARG A 140 9.04 12.22 -16.68
CA ARG A 140 7.69 12.25 -16.10
C ARG A 140 7.19 10.85 -15.79
N GLN A 141 7.38 9.90 -16.71
CA GLN A 141 6.99 8.52 -16.53
C GLN A 141 7.72 7.88 -15.34
N ALA A 142 9.04 8.07 -15.24
CA ALA A 142 9.83 7.61 -14.11
C ALA A 142 9.38 8.23 -12.77
N GLN A 143 8.94 9.49 -12.77
CA GLN A 143 8.39 10.12 -11.57
C GLN A 143 7.02 9.54 -11.18
N ILE A 144 6.15 9.26 -12.15
CA ILE A 144 4.85 8.60 -11.90
C ILE A 144 5.08 7.21 -11.31
N GLU A 145 6.01 6.44 -11.87
CA GLU A 145 6.37 5.11 -11.37
C GLU A 145 6.95 5.17 -9.96
N ARG A 146 7.83 6.14 -9.68
CA ARG A 146 8.38 6.37 -8.34
C ARG A 146 7.29 6.70 -7.34
N ASN A 147 6.44 7.69 -7.65
CA ASN A 147 5.33 8.07 -6.77
C ASN A 147 4.39 6.89 -6.51
N ARG A 148 4.03 6.12 -7.55
CA ARG A 148 3.18 4.93 -7.40
C ARG A 148 3.86 3.86 -6.53
N SER A 149 5.17 3.66 -6.69
CA SER A 149 5.94 2.73 -5.86
C SER A 149 5.99 3.19 -4.40
N GLU A 150 6.18 4.49 -4.15
CA GLU A 150 6.17 5.08 -2.81
C GLU A 150 4.79 4.98 -2.17
N GLU A 151 3.72 5.28 -2.91
CA GLU A 151 2.32 5.11 -2.48
C GLU A 151 2.00 3.65 -2.15
N HIS A 152 2.47 2.71 -2.98
CA HIS A 152 2.27 1.28 -2.74
C HIS A 152 3.04 0.81 -1.49
N ALA A 153 4.30 1.22 -1.35
CA ALA A 153 5.12 0.90 -0.17
C ALA A 153 4.52 1.49 1.11
N HIS A 154 4.02 2.73 1.05
CA HIS A 154 3.30 3.35 2.15
C HIS A 154 2.03 2.56 2.50
N GLY A 155 1.21 2.21 1.50
CA GLY A 155 0.00 1.43 1.72
C GLY A 155 0.29 0.04 2.33
N MET A 156 1.36 -0.63 1.89
CA MET A 156 1.82 -1.88 2.50
C MET A 156 2.26 -1.69 3.95
N SER A 157 2.98 -0.62 4.26
CA SER A 157 3.41 -0.30 5.63
C SER A 157 2.21 -0.05 6.54
N VAL A 158 1.21 0.71 6.08
CA VAL A 158 -0.02 0.97 6.84
C VAL A 158 -0.80 -0.33 7.05
N SER A 159 -0.94 -1.15 6.00
CA SER A 159 -1.62 -2.44 6.08
C SER A 159 -0.94 -3.38 7.09
N ALA A 160 0.40 -3.41 7.12
CA ALA A 160 1.15 -4.19 8.09
C ALA A 160 0.92 -3.72 9.54
N ALA A 161 0.89 -2.41 9.78
CA ALA A 161 0.57 -1.85 11.10
C ALA A 161 -0.85 -2.20 11.55
N ILE A 162 -1.83 -2.19 10.64
CA ILE A 162 -3.21 -2.63 10.94
C ILE A 162 -3.24 -4.09 11.35
N ARG A 163 -2.51 -4.97 10.65
CA ARG A 163 -2.42 -6.40 10.98
C ARG A 163 -1.84 -6.64 12.36
N ASP A 164 -0.81 -5.90 12.74
CA ASP A 164 -0.18 -6.00 14.05
C ASP A 164 -1.15 -5.65 15.17
N VAL A 165 -1.88 -4.53 15.04
CA VAL A 165 -2.90 -4.10 16.01
C VAL A 165 -4.08 -5.08 16.11
N LEU A 166 -4.40 -5.79 15.03
CA LEU A 166 -5.50 -6.76 14.96
C LEU A 166 -5.03 -8.21 15.13
N ALA A 167 -3.79 -8.45 15.56
CA ALA A 167 -3.27 -9.80 15.77
C ALA A 167 -4.03 -10.58 16.86
N ASP A 168 -4.67 -9.86 17.79
CA ASP A 168 -5.55 -10.42 18.83
C ASP A 168 -6.94 -10.84 18.31
N MET A 169 -7.21 -10.63 17.02
CA MET A 169 -8.52 -10.84 16.37
C MET A 169 -9.68 -10.06 17.01
N ASN A 170 -9.37 -9.01 17.78
CA ASN A 170 -10.36 -8.15 18.40
C ASN A 170 -10.84 -7.11 17.37
N PRO A 171 -12.15 -7.01 17.09
CA PRO A 171 -12.64 -6.05 16.12
C PRO A 171 -12.49 -4.61 16.61
N ARG A 172 -12.03 -3.71 15.75
CA ARG A 172 -11.74 -2.30 16.07
C ARG A 172 -12.25 -1.35 14.99
N SER A 173 -12.52 -0.10 15.37
CA SER A 173 -12.85 0.97 14.42
C SER A 173 -11.60 1.56 13.79
N VAL A 174 -11.78 2.33 12.71
CA VAL A 174 -10.68 3.06 12.05
C VAL A 174 -10.03 4.03 13.02
N GLU A 175 -10.82 4.72 13.84
CA GLU A 175 -10.37 5.72 14.81
C GLU A 175 -9.58 5.09 15.96
N GLU A 176 -10.01 3.91 16.44
CA GLU A 176 -9.29 3.15 17.45
C GLU A 176 -7.91 2.72 16.93
N VAL A 177 -7.83 2.19 15.70
CA VAL A 177 -6.56 1.78 15.08
C VAL A 177 -5.67 2.99 14.78
N ALA A 178 -6.24 4.10 14.30
CA ALA A 178 -5.51 5.35 14.08
C ALA A 178 -4.89 5.87 15.40
N THR A 179 -5.63 5.81 16.49
CA THR A 179 -5.14 6.21 17.83
C THR A 179 -4.00 5.31 18.30
N LEU A 180 -4.10 3.99 18.10
CA LEU A 180 -3.09 3.02 18.53
C LEU A 180 -1.80 3.09 17.70
N THR A 181 -1.92 3.34 16.40
CA THR A 181 -0.77 3.37 15.46
C THR A 181 -0.16 4.75 15.29
N GLY A 182 -0.90 5.83 15.60
CA GLY A 182 -0.54 7.20 15.28
C GLY A 182 -0.64 7.55 13.78
N ILE A 183 -1.22 6.66 12.95
CA ILE A 183 -1.43 6.86 11.51
C ILE A 183 -2.76 7.59 11.29
N ALA A 184 -2.84 8.42 10.24
CA ALA A 184 -4.06 9.13 9.90
C ALA A 184 -5.23 8.16 9.59
N SER A 185 -6.42 8.45 10.12
CA SER A 185 -7.62 7.64 9.93
C SER A 185 -7.96 7.39 8.45
N GLU A 186 -7.66 8.35 7.57
CA GLU A 186 -7.90 8.22 6.13
C GLU A 186 -7.00 7.15 5.49
N ASP A 187 -5.74 7.07 5.91
CA ASP A 187 -4.81 6.02 5.46
C ASP A 187 -5.20 4.66 6.04
N ILE A 188 -5.60 4.60 7.31
CA ILE A 188 -6.12 3.37 7.92
C ILE A 188 -7.35 2.86 7.16
N ALA A 189 -8.30 3.74 6.84
CA ALA A 189 -9.52 3.37 6.15
C ALA A 189 -9.26 2.88 4.71
N ARG A 190 -8.31 3.52 4.02
CA ARG A 190 -7.91 3.23 2.64
C ARG A 190 -7.07 1.95 2.51
N CYS A 191 -6.23 1.67 3.51
CA CYS A 191 -5.29 0.54 3.50
C CYS A 191 -5.74 -0.62 4.39
N TRP A 192 -7.01 -0.64 4.82
CA TRP A 192 -7.57 -1.73 5.60
C TRP A 192 -7.47 -3.07 4.83
N PRO A 193 -6.84 -4.11 5.39
CA PRO A 193 -6.69 -5.39 4.69
C PRO A 193 -8.02 -6.09 4.42
N ASP A 194 -8.25 -6.52 3.19
CA ASP A 194 -9.51 -7.17 2.77
C ASP A 194 -9.82 -8.45 3.57
N ASP A 195 -8.79 -9.25 3.87
CA ASP A 195 -8.92 -10.47 4.68
C ASP A 195 -9.29 -10.19 6.14
N LEU A 196 -9.00 -8.98 6.63
CA LEU A 196 -9.40 -8.51 7.97
C LEU A 196 -10.63 -7.59 7.93
N ALA A 197 -11.36 -7.52 6.82
CA ALA A 197 -12.55 -6.67 6.70
C ALA A 197 -13.66 -7.04 7.72
N HIS A 198 -13.71 -8.31 8.16
CA HIS A 198 -14.66 -8.77 9.17
C HIS A 198 -14.40 -8.13 10.56
N LEU A 199 -13.15 -7.81 10.88
CA LEU A 199 -12.74 -7.15 12.13
C LEU A 199 -13.02 -5.65 12.13
N ARG A 200 -13.27 -5.05 10.96
CA ARG A 200 -13.56 -3.61 10.87
C ARG A 200 -14.91 -3.30 11.51
N LEU A 201 -14.88 -2.44 12.51
CA LEU A 201 -16.05 -1.79 13.06
C LEU A 201 -16.28 -0.47 12.34
N TRP A 202 -17.54 -0.21 12.05
CA TRP A 202 -17.96 1.13 11.65
C TRP A 202 -18.06 1.96 12.91
N ALA A 203 -17.52 3.18 12.87
CA ALA A 203 -17.67 4.14 13.96
C ALA A 203 -19.14 4.14 14.36
N ALA A 204 -19.41 3.77 15.61
CA ALA A 204 -20.72 4.00 16.17
C ALA A 204 -20.85 5.52 16.22
N THR A 205 -21.53 6.11 15.24
CA THR A 205 -22.23 7.36 15.53
C THR A 205 -23.14 6.95 16.67
N ALA A 206 -22.78 7.31 17.90
CA ALA A 206 -23.68 7.11 19.02
C ALA A 206 -24.99 7.74 18.56
N PRO A 207 -26.06 6.95 18.34
CA PRO A 207 -27.31 7.55 17.92
C PRO A 207 -27.61 8.54 19.04
N GLU A 208 -27.65 9.84 18.73
CA GLU A 208 -28.12 10.84 19.69
C GLU A 208 -29.37 10.25 20.30
N ASN A 209 -29.27 9.96 21.59
CA ASN A 209 -30.29 9.15 22.24
C ASN A 209 -31.46 10.09 22.46
N ARG A 210 -32.30 10.21 21.42
CA ARG A 210 -33.43 11.15 21.34
C ARG A 210 -34.35 11.09 22.56
N TRP A 211 -34.30 9.99 23.30
CA TRP A 211 -35.10 9.77 24.49
C TRP A 211 -34.14 9.51 25.65
N SER A 212 -34.18 10.34 26.68
CA SER A 212 -33.68 10.05 28.02
C SER A 212 -34.53 8.97 28.69
N ASP A 213 -34.04 8.35 29.76
CA ASP A 213 -34.83 7.34 30.50
C ASP A 213 -36.16 7.93 30.98
N GLU A 214 -36.13 9.16 31.51
CA GLU A 214 -37.32 9.87 32.00
C GLU A 214 -38.34 10.12 30.88
N GLU A 215 -37.90 10.58 29.69
CA GLU A 215 -38.83 10.78 28.56
C GLU A 215 -39.49 9.46 28.10
N ILE A 216 -38.79 8.33 28.23
CA ILE A 216 -39.39 7.02 27.95
C ILE A 216 -40.44 6.69 29.00
N MET A 217 -40.15 6.91 30.28
CA MET A 217 -41.11 6.67 31.36
C MET A 217 -42.33 7.57 31.25
N ASP A 218 -42.14 8.85 30.95
CA ASP A 218 -43.23 9.81 30.75
C ASP A 218 -44.12 9.41 29.57
N ALA A 219 -43.53 8.95 28.47
CA ALA A 219 -44.31 8.43 27.34
C ALA A 219 -45.14 7.19 27.75
N MET A 220 -44.59 6.30 28.58
CA MET A 220 -45.32 5.12 29.09
C MET A 220 -46.43 5.49 30.06
N ARG A 221 -46.18 6.43 30.98
CA ARG A 221 -47.18 6.98 31.90
C ARG A 221 -48.31 7.66 31.14
N ALA A 222 -47.98 8.48 30.14
CA ALA A 222 -48.97 9.13 29.28
C ALA A 222 -49.83 8.11 28.52
N ALA A 223 -49.23 7.02 28.01
CA ALA A 223 -49.98 5.96 27.35
C ALA A 223 -50.95 5.24 28.31
N ALA A 224 -50.54 5.03 29.56
CA ALA A 224 -51.37 4.39 30.58
C ALA A 224 -52.59 5.24 30.99
N VAL A 225 -52.61 6.54 30.68
CA VAL A 225 -53.82 7.39 30.83
C VAL A 225 -54.91 6.98 29.84
N TYR A 226 -54.53 6.51 28.65
CA TYR A 226 -55.47 6.13 27.59
C TYR A 226 -55.87 4.66 27.66
N GLU A 227 -54.98 3.79 28.11
CA GLU A 227 -55.13 2.33 28.03
C GLU A 227 -54.67 1.65 29.33
N TYR A 228 -55.55 0.85 29.92
CA TYR A 228 -55.26 0.08 31.14
C TYR A 228 -55.85 -1.33 31.06
N PRO A 229 -55.05 -2.40 31.30
CA PRO A 229 -53.61 -2.39 31.52
C PRO A 229 -52.81 -2.10 30.23
N LEU A 230 -51.62 -1.51 30.35
CA LEU A 230 -50.89 -1.04 29.18
C LEU A 230 -50.22 -2.21 28.42
N THR A 231 -50.72 -2.50 27.23
CA THR A 231 -50.14 -3.51 26.32
C THR A 231 -49.18 -2.86 25.32
N SER A 232 -48.16 -3.60 24.88
CA SER A 232 -47.25 -3.14 23.81
C SER A 232 -47.97 -2.80 22.49
N LYS A 233 -49.05 -3.54 22.18
CA LYS A 233 -49.90 -3.29 21.02
C LYS A 233 -50.67 -1.97 21.15
N ALA A 234 -51.26 -1.73 22.31
CA ALA A 234 -51.98 -0.48 22.61
C ALA A 234 -51.03 0.73 22.55
N TYR A 235 -49.86 0.62 23.18
CA TYR A 235 -48.83 1.66 23.11
C TYR A 235 -48.40 1.97 21.66
N THR A 236 -48.19 0.94 20.84
CA THR A 236 -47.85 1.11 19.41
C THR A 236 -48.98 1.80 18.64
N ALA A 237 -50.25 1.47 18.93
CA ALA A 237 -51.40 2.12 18.31
C ALA A 237 -51.49 3.60 18.69
N LEU A 238 -51.28 3.94 19.97
CA LEU A 238 -51.27 5.32 20.46
C LEU A 238 -50.15 6.15 19.81
N LEU A 239 -48.96 5.56 19.61
CA LEU A 239 -47.88 6.20 18.85
C LEU A 239 -48.28 6.45 17.39
N ALA A 240 -48.90 5.46 16.73
CA ALA A 240 -49.23 5.53 15.32
C ALA A 240 -50.26 6.63 14.99
N VAL A 241 -51.19 6.87 15.91
CA VAL A 241 -52.20 7.94 15.77
C VAL A 241 -51.74 9.28 16.34
N GLY A 242 -50.50 9.35 16.88
CA GLY A 242 -49.92 10.57 17.46
C GLY A 242 -50.49 10.97 18.82
N GLN A 243 -51.21 10.09 19.50
CA GLN A 243 -51.83 10.37 20.81
C GLN A 243 -50.79 10.46 21.93
N ILE A 244 -49.65 9.79 21.75
CA ILE A 244 -48.49 9.87 22.62
C ILE A 244 -47.23 10.10 21.77
N THR A 245 -46.21 10.65 22.39
CA THR A 245 -44.89 10.88 21.78
C THR A 245 -43.86 10.10 22.58
N GLY A 246 -43.20 9.13 21.96
CA GLY A 246 -42.28 8.22 22.67
C GLY A 246 -41.47 7.31 21.75
N PRO A 247 -40.53 6.53 22.30
CA PRO A 247 -39.76 5.54 21.55
C PRO A 247 -40.62 4.36 21.08
N SER A 248 -40.13 3.59 20.12
CA SER A 248 -40.79 2.34 19.72
C SER A 248 -40.66 1.25 20.79
N VAL A 249 -41.61 0.30 20.82
CA VAL A 249 -41.58 -0.86 21.73
C VAL A 249 -40.24 -1.62 21.68
N PRO A 250 -39.63 -1.90 20.50
CA PRO A 250 -38.31 -2.52 20.45
C PRO A 250 -37.21 -1.70 21.15
N ARG A 251 -37.23 -0.38 21.02
CA ARG A 251 -36.27 0.52 21.68
C ARG A 251 -36.44 0.49 23.20
N ILE A 252 -37.68 0.43 23.69
CA ILE A 252 -37.99 0.25 25.12
C ILE A 252 -37.44 -1.10 25.60
N GLY A 253 -37.70 -2.17 24.86
CA GLY A 253 -37.17 -3.51 25.17
C GLY A 253 -35.63 -3.58 25.18
N GLN A 254 -34.96 -2.90 24.24
CA GLN A 254 -33.49 -2.81 24.23
C GLN A 254 -32.93 -2.08 25.45
N ARG A 255 -33.68 -1.12 26.01
CA ARG A 255 -33.23 -0.28 27.13
C ARG A 255 -33.50 -0.90 28.50
N TYR A 256 -34.64 -1.57 28.65
CA TYR A 256 -35.11 -2.12 29.93
C TYR A 256 -35.16 -3.65 29.94
N GLY A 257 -34.71 -4.32 28.88
CA GLY A 257 -34.67 -5.78 28.74
C GLY A 257 -36.02 -6.42 28.37
N SER A 258 -37.15 -5.90 28.87
CA SER A 258 -38.49 -6.38 28.54
C SER A 258 -39.56 -5.29 28.65
N TRP A 259 -40.72 -5.50 28.03
CA TRP A 259 -41.88 -4.60 28.16
C TRP A 259 -42.38 -4.53 29.60
N THR A 260 -42.47 -5.68 30.27
CA THR A 260 -42.91 -5.76 31.67
C THR A 260 -41.97 -5.00 32.60
N ALA A 261 -40.66 -5.20 32.47
CA ALA A 261 -39.66 -4.46 33.25
C ALA A 261 -39.73 -2.94 32.99
N ALA A 262 -40.01 -2.52 31.75
CA ALA A 262 -40.23 -1.11 31.45
C ALA A 262 -41.52 -0.56 32.10
N CYS A 263 -42.62 -1.33 32.08
CA CYS A 263 -43.85 -0.95 32.76
C CYS A 263 -43.66 -0.82 34.28
N GLU A 264 -42.97 -1.77 34.90
CA GLU A 264 -42.61 -1.74 36.31
C GLU A 264 -41.77 -0.50 36.64
N ALA A 265 -40.75 -0.22 35.83
CA ALA A 265 -39.88 0.95 36.01
C ALA A 265 -40.61 2.29 35.79
N ALA A 266 -41.63 2.32 34.92
CA ALA A 266 -42.48 3.48 34.71
C ALA A 266 -43.59 3.65 35.78
N GLY A 267 -43.81 2.63 36.63
CA GLY A 267 -44.89 2.60 37.61
C GLY A 267 -46.28 2.38 36.99
N VAL A 268 -46.36 1.68 35.86
CA VAL A 268 -47.62 1.41 35.14
C VAL A 268 -47.93 -0.09 35.12
N GLU A 269 -49.22 -0.44 35.15
CA GLU A 269 -49.64 -1.85 35.15
C GLU A 269 -49.48 -2.47 33.74
N PRO A 270 -48.69 -3.55 33.59
CA PRO A 270 -48.51 -4.21 32.31
C PRO A 270 -49.73 -5.05 31.92
N GLY A 271 -50.04 -5.07 30.62
CA GLY A 271 -50.96 -6.05 30.03
C GLY A 271 -50.57 -7.49 30.33
N ARG A 272 -51.57 -8.37 30.51
CA ARG A 272 -51.34 -9.81 30.70
C ARG A 272 -50.45 -10.38 29.59
N THR A 273 -49.29 -10.87 29.97
CA THR A 273 -48.40 -11.62 29.07
C THR A 273 -49.01 -12.97 28.75
N VAL A 274 -49.36 -13.22 27.48
CA VAL A 274 -49.98 -14.48 27.02
C VAL A 274 -49.03 -15.69 27.17
N ARG A 275 -47.73 -15.46 27.36
CA ARG A 275 -46.71 -16.51 27.52
C ARG A 275 -45.74 -16.18 28.65
N SER A 276 -46.05 -16.62 29.87
CA SER A 276 -45.17 -16.45 31.05
C SER A 276 -43.87 -17.25 30.98
N HIS A 277 -43.81 -18.27 30.11
CA HIS A 277 -42.67 -19.21 30.00
C HIS A 277 -42.06 -19.25 28.59
N TYR A 278 -41.90 -18.10 27.93
CA TYR A 278 -41.12 -18.08 26.69
C TYR A 278 -39.61 -18.12 27.02
N GLN A 279 -39.01 -19.30 26.92
CA GLN A 279 -37.56 -19.42 26.86
C GLN A 279 -37.11 -19.14 25.43
N SER A 280 -36.21 -18.17 25.26
CA SER A 280 -35.57 -17.90 23.97
C SER A 280 -34.90 -19.18 23.47
N LYS A 281 -35.17 -19.59 22.22
CA LYS A 281 -34.55 -20.79 21.62
C LYS A 281 -33.02 -20.70 21.58
N TRP A 282 -32.48 -19.48 21.61
CA TRP A 282 -31.06 -19.21 21.56
C TRP A 282 -30.66 -18.34 22.75
N SER A 283 -29.58 -18.73 23.42
CA SER A 283 -28.87 -17.89 24.37
C SER A 283 -28.07 -16.80 23.65
N ASP A 284 -27.60 -15.79 24.37
CA ASP A 284 -26.73 -14.76 23.80
C ASP A 284 -25.43 -15.36 23.23
N LYS A 285 -24.91 -16.42 23.87
CA LYS A 285 -23.75 -17.17 23.36
C LYS A 285 -24.08 -17.83 22.02
N ASP A 286 -25.21 -18.53 21.91
CA ASP A 286 -25.62 -19.18 20.64
C ASP A 286 -25.77 -18.16 19.50
N ILE A 287 -26.36 -17.00 19.81
CA ILE A 287 -26.53 -15.93 18.81
C ILE A 287 -25.15 -15.39 18.41
N ALA A 288 -24.25 -15.15 19.36
CA ALA A 288 -22.89 -14.67 19.08
C ALA A 288 -22.08 -15.68 18.27
N ASP A 289 -22.18 -16.98 18.57
CA ASP A 289 -21.48 -18.05 17.86
C ASP A 289 -21.98 -18.18 16.41
N ILE A 290 -23.28 -18.05 16.15
CA ILE A 290 -23.85 -18.04 14.79
C ILE A 290 -23.38 -16.80 14.02
N VAL A 291 -23.34 -15.63 14.67
CA VAL A 291 -22.80 -14.41 14.06
C VAL A 291 -21.31 -14.57 13.76
N ARG A 292 -20.55 -15.22 14.64
CA ARG A 292 -19.12 -15.52 14.42
C ARG A 292 -18.90 -16.41 13.20
N GLN A 293 -19.69 -17.48 13.04
CA GLN A 293 -19.63 -18.36 11.88
C GLN A 293 -19.84 -17.57 10.57
N TYR A 294 -20.83 -16.68 10.55
CA TYR A 294 -21.07 -15.80 9.41
C TYR A 294 -19.89 -14.87 9.09
N LEU A 295 -19.31 -14.24 10.11
CA LEU A 295 -18.20 -13.28 9.94
C LEU A 295 -16.90 -13.92 9.49
N LEU A 296 -16.73 -15.22 9.78
CA LEU A 296 -15.55 -15.99 9.40
C LEU A 296 -15.75 -16.78 8.10
N ASP A 297 -16.94 -16.75 7.51
CA ASP A 297 -17.23 -17.43 6.25
C ASP A 297 -16.55 -16.68 5.07
N PRO A 298 -15.55 -17.27 4.41
CA PRO A 298 -14.85 -16.63 3.29
C PRO A 298 -15.75 -16.39 2.06
N SER A 299 -16.87 -17.11 1.97
CA SER A 299 -17.80 -17.06 0.85
C SER A 299 -18.91 -16.01 1.02
N ALA A 300 -19.02 -15.41 2.21
CA ALA A 300 -20.09 -14.47 2.54
C ALA A 300 -19.57 -13.03 2.71
N PRO A 301 -20.26 -12.01 2.16
CA PRO A 301 -19.91 -10.62 2.44
C PRO A 301 -20.28 -10.27 3.89
N ASN A 302 -19.31 -9.89 4.73
CA ASN A 302 -19.39 -9.62 6.19
C ASN A 302 -20.30 -8.45 6.65
N SER A 303 -21.42 -8.24 5.96
CA SER A 303 -22.36 -7.12 6.11
C SER A 303 -23.62 -7.53 6.88
N ALA A 304 -24.29 -6.59 7.54
CA ALA A 304 -25.55 -6.88 8.24
C ALA A 304 -26.66 -7.38 7.30
N HIS A 305 -26.75 -6.80 6.09
CA HIS A 305 -27.83 -7.09 5.13
C HIS A 305 -27.80 -8.54 4.61
N ARG A 306 -26.60 -9.12 4.47
CA ARG A 306 -26.41 -10.47 3.91
C ARG A 306 -26.55 -11.58 4.94
N PHE A 307 -26.65 -11.24 6.24
CA PHE A 307 -26.76 -12.23 7.32
C PHE A 307 -27.98 -13.13 7.16
N ASP A 308 -29.16 -12.59 6.89
CA ASP A 308 -30.38 -13.40 6.76
C ASP A 308 -30.36 -14.31 5.52
N GLU A 309 -29.67 -13.90 4.45
CA GLU A 309 -29.46 -14.74 3.26
C GLU A 309 -28.52 -15.90 3.58
N TRP A 310 -27.38 -15.63 4.21
CA TRP A 310 -26.44 -16.65 4.67
C TRP A 310 -27.08 -17.62 5.66
N ARG A 311 -27.86 -17.09 6.62
CA ARG A 311 -28.57 -17.86 7.64
C ARG A 311 -29.54 -18.86 7.02
N ARG A 312 -30.26 -18.50 5.95
CA ARG A 312 -31.20 -19.41 5.28
C ARG A 312 -30.54 -20.66 4.70
N VAL A 313 -29.27 -20.55 4.28
CA VAL A 313 -28.53 -21.65 3.67
C VAL A 313 -27.76 -22.45 4.71
N ASN A 314 -27.06 -21.76 5.62
CA ASN A 314 -26.11 -22.40 6.53
C ASN A 314 -26.71 -22.79 7.88
N VAL A 315 -27.65 -21.99 8.40
CA VAL A 315 -28.27 -22.21 9.71
C VAL A 315 -29.77 -21.89 9.64
N PRO A 316 -30.59 -22.67 8.91
CA PRO A 316 -32.01 -22.35 8.68
C PRO A 316 -32.80 -22.12 9.97
N ASP A 317 -32.43 -22.88 11.01
CA ASP A 317 -32.94 -22.83 12.38
C ASP A 317 -32.31 -21.76 13.29
N GLY A 318 -31.48 -20.88 12.74
CA GLY A 318 -30.81 -19.80 13.46
C GLY A 318 -31.68 -18.54 13.65
N PRO A 319 -31.25 -17.60 14.52
CA PRO A 319 -31.95 -16.35 14.77
C PRO A 319 -31.92 -15.47 13.51
N SER A 320 -33.00 -14.73 13.25
CA SER A 320 -33.01 -13.69 12.21
C SER A 320 -32.12 -12.50 12.59
N PHE A 321 -31.71 -11.69 11.61
CA PHE A 321 -30.99 -10.44 11.88
C PHE A 321 -31.76 -9.53 12.86
N GLN A 322 -33.09 -9.48 12.74
CA GLN A 322 -33.93 -8.74 13.67
C GLN A 322 -33.79 -9.24 15.12
N THR A 323 -33.63 -10.55 15.31
CA THR A 323 -33.40 -11.15 16.63
C THR A 323 -32.03 -10.75 17.18
N VAL A 324 -30.98 -10.82 16.33
CA VAL A 324 -29.63 -10.35 16.68
C VAL A 324 -29.64 -8.88 17.10
N ARG A 325 -30.31 -8.01 16.33
CA ARG A 325 -30.44 -6.57 16.62
C ARG A 325 -31.24 -6.29 17.89
N ASN A 326 -32.32 -7.04 18.14
CA ASN A 326 -33.10 -6.89 19.36
C ASN A 326 -32.28 -7.29 20.60
N ARG A 327 -31.41 -8.30 20.49
CA ARG A 327 -30.58 -8.78 21.59
C ARG A 327 -29.34 -7.94 21.85
N PHE A 328 -28.61 -7.56 20.82
CA PHE A 328 -27.33 -6.85 20.96
C PHE A 328 -27.40 -5.35 20.65
N GLY A 329 -28.57 -4.85 20.25
CA GLY A 329 -28.81 -3.44 19.94
C GLY A 329 -28.34 -3.03 18.55
N SER A 330 -27.06 -3.28 18.22
CA SER A 330 -26.46 -2.89 16.94
C SER A 330 -25.62 -4.00 16.31
N TRP A 331 -25.33 -3.89 15.00
CA TRP A 331 -24.45 -4.83 14.31
C TRP A 331 -22.99 -4.71 14.79
N THR A 332 -22.54 -3.49 15.10
CA THR A 332 -21.21 -3.25 15.70
C THR A 332 -21.07 -4.01 17.02
N GLU A 333 -22.10 -3.95 17.86
CA GLU A 333 -22.09 -4.64 19.14
C GLU A 333 -22.22 -6.16 18.99
N ALA A 334 -23.03 -6.62 18.02
CA ALA A 334 -23.08 -8.04 17.66
C ALA A 334 -21.70 -8.57 17.22
N LYS A 335 -20.97 -7.81 16.39
CA LYS A 335 -19.60 -8.14 15.98
C LYS A 335 -18.65 -8.21 17.18
N ARG A 336 -18.68 -7.21 18.07
CA ARG A 336 -17.84 -7.20 19.28
C ARG A 336 -18.07 -8.43 20.13
N ARG A 337 -19.32 -8.80 20.40
CA ARG A 337 -19.64 -10.00 21.17
C ARG A 337 -19.23 -11.30 20.47
N ALA A 338 -19.45 -11.40 19.16
CA ALA A 338 -19.12 -12.59 18.38
C ALA A 338 -17.60 -12.84 18.23
N LEU A 339 -16.83 -11.76 18.16
CA LEU A 339 -15.39 -11.81 17.91
C LEU A 339 -14.54 -11.57 19.16
N LYS A 340 -15.15 -11.31 20.33
CA LYS A 340 -14.44 -11.20 21.61
C LYS A 340 -13.57 -12.45 21.81
N PRO A 341 -12.25 -12.32 22.01
CA PRO A 341 -11.41 -13.47 22.28
C PRO A 341 -11.88 -14.14 23.57
N THR A 342 -12.06 -15.46 23.56
CA THR A 342 -12.59 -16.29 24.64
C THR A 342 -11.66 -16.42 25.87
N GLY A 343 -10.83 -15.40 26.14
CA GLY A 343 -9.92 -15.33 27.28
C GLY A 343 -10.29 -14.29 28.35
N SER A 344 -11.41 -13.58 28.18
CA SER A 344 -11.97 -12.70 29.21
C SER A 344 -13.35 -13.24 29.63
N GLU A 345 -13.35 -14.36 30.34
CA GLU A 345 -14.48 -14.66 31.22
C GLU A 345 -14.48 -13.60 32.32
N ASP A 346 -15.63 -12.97 32.49
CA ASP A 346 -15.90 -11.94 33.47
C ASP A 346 -15.73 -12.52 34.90
N GLU A 347 -15.00 -11.80 35.75
CA GLU A 347 -15.20 -11.80 37.21
C GLU A 347 -16.42 -10.96 37.56
#